data_AF-A0A956JF98-F1
#
_entry.id   AF-A0A956JF98-F1
#
_cell.length_a   1.000
_cell.length_b   1.000
_cell.length_c   1.000
_cell.angle_alpha   90.00
_cell.angle_beta   90.00
_cell.angle_gamma   90.00
#
_symmetry.space_group_name_H-M   'P 1'
#
loop_
_entity.id
_entity.type
_entity.pdbx_description
1 polymer ?
#
loop_
_entity_poly.entity_id
_entity_poly.type
_entity_poly.pdbx_seq_one_letter_code
_entity_poly.pdbx_strand_id
1 'polypeptide(L)'
;MWLPMILIVIIMIMFMRQMQAGGGKAMSFGKARARLLTEHQGKVTFKDVAGIDEAREEVEEIIDFLRDTRKYMRVGGRIPKGVLLMGPPGTGKTLLARAIAGEAGVSFFSISGSDFVEMFVGVGASRVRDLFAQARQAGSAIIFIDELDAVGRRRGAGLGAVNDER
;
A
#
# COMPACT_ATOMS: atom_id res chain seq x y z
N MET A 1 -42.01 42.51 18.43
CA MET A 1 -40.58 42.55 18.04
C MET A 1 -39.82 41.21 18.17
N TRP A 2 -40.42 40.13 18.71
CA TRP A 2 -39.71 38.85 18.92
C TRP A 2 -39.95 37.80 17.81
N LEU A 3 -40.93 38.06 16.93
CA LEU A 3 -41.26 37.24 15.76
C LEU A 3 -40.05 36.94 14.85
N PRO A 4 -39.18 37.91 14.48
CA PRO A 4 -38.03 37.61 13.62
C PRO A 4 -36.99 36.72 14.29
N MET A 5 -36.80 36.83 15.62
CA MET A 5 -35.87 35.96 16.35
C MET A 5 -36.35 34.51 16.40
N ILE A 6 -37.66 34.28 16.61
CA ILE A 6 -38.23 32.94 16.65
C ILE A 6 -38.15 32.26 15.28
N LEU A 7 -38.39 33.01 14.20
CA LEU A 7 -38.27 32.50 12.82
C LEU A 7 -36.84 32.03 12.51
N ILE A 8 -35.83 32.81 12.90
CA ILE A 8 -34.42 32.47 12.70
C ILE A 8 -34.05 31.20 13.47
N VAL A 9 -34.49 31.07 14.72
CA VAL A 9 -34.20 29.89 15.55
C VAL A 9 -34.83 28.62 14.95
N ILE A 10 -36.06 28.70 14.43
CA ILE A 10 -36.73 27.55 13.80
C ILE A 10 -35.99 27.11 12.53
N ILE A 11 -35.59 28.07 11.67
CA ILE A 11 -34.82 27.78 10.45
C ILE A 11 -33.46 27.18 10.80
N MET A 12 -32.80 27.69 11.84
CA MET A 12 -31.50 27.20 12.30
C MET A 12 -31.57 25.76 12.83
N ILE A 13 -32.64 25.42 13.55
CA ILE A 13 -32.90 24.04 14.01
C ILE A 13 -33.21 23.12 12.82
N MET A 14 -33.95 23.56 11.80
CA MET A 14 -34.18 22.77 10.60
C MET A 14 -32.89 22.50 9.81
N PHE A 15 -32.02 23.50 9.66
CA PHE A 15 -30.71 23.35 9.00
C PHE A 15 -29.78 22.41 9.76
N MET A 16 -29.73 22.51 11.10
CA MET A 16 -28.95 21.57 11.93
C MET A 16 -29.48 20.14 11.83
N ARG A 17 -30.81 19.94 11.81
CA ARG A 17 -31.40 18.61 11.61
C ARG A 17 -31.10 18.05 10.22
N GLN A 18 -31.02 18.90 9.18
CA GLN A 18 -30.64 18.49 7.83
C GLN A 18 -29.13 18.16 7.72
N MET A 19 -28.27 18.90 8.40
CA MET A 19 -26.84 18.56 8.51
C MET A 19 -26.60 17.28 9.32
N GLN A 20 -27.40 17.00 10.36
CA GLN A 20 -27.26 15.78 11.15
C GLN A 20 -27.80 14.56 10.39
N ALA A 21 -28.87 14.73 9.60
CA ALA A 21 -29.37 13.69 8.68
C ALA A 21 -28.43 13.44 7.47
N GLY A 22 -27.61 14.42 7.08
CA GLY A 22 -26.52 14.28 6.10
C GLY A 22 -25.14 13.96 6.71
N GLY A 23 -25.03 13.96 8.04
CA GLY A 23 -23.78 13.99 8.81
C GLY A 23 -22.96 12.70 8.79
N GLY A 24 -23.49 11.62 8.20
CA GLY A 24 -22.73 10.39 7.97
C GLY A 24 -21.67 10.50 6.86
N LYS A 25 -21.76 11.49 5.96
CA LYS A 25 -20.84 11.61 4.82
C LYS A 25 -19.58 12.42 5.08
N ALA A 26 -19.61 13.41 5.97
CA ALA A 26 -18.42 14.22 6.30
C ALA A 26 -17.43 13.48 7.21
N MET A 27 -17.92 12.66 8.15
CA MET A 27 -17.09 11.76 8.97
C MET A 27 -16.58 10.52 8.21
N SER A 28 -17.07 10.27 6.98
CA SER A 28 -16.59 9.18 6.14
C SER A 28 -15.31 9.51 5.37
N PHE A 29 -14.91 10.80 5.27
CA PHE A 29 -13.70 11.19 4.55
C PHE A 29 -12.41 10.72 5.28
N GLY A 30 -12.47 10.54 6.60
CA GLY A 30 -11.37 9.97 7.39
C GLY A 30 -11.25 8.44 7.32
N LYS A 31 -12.36 7.72 7.08
CA LYS A 31 -12.38 6.26 6.97
C LYS A 31 -12.04 5.73 5.56
N ALA A 32 -11.97 6.60 4.55
CA ALA A 32 -11.47 6.23 3.23
C ALA A 32 -9.98 5.82 3.23
N ARG A 33 -9.22 6.19 4.27
CA ARG A 33 -7.80 5.79 4.45
C ARG A 33 -7.60 4.30 4.72
N ALA A 34 -8.62 3.56 5.16
CA ALA A 34 -8.46 2.17 5.60
C ALA A 34 -8.64 1.13 4.49
N ARG A 35 -8.89 1.55 3.23
CA ARG A 35 -9.11 0.63 2.11
C ARG A 35 -7.90 0.41 1.19
N LEU A 36 -6.75 1.02 1.51
CA LEU A 36 -5.56 0.96 0.64
C LEU A 36 -4.65 -0.25 0.87
N LEU A 37 -4.99 -1.14 1.79
CA LEU A 37 -4.23 -2.36 2.04
C LEU A 37 -5.16 -3.54 1.88
N THR A 38 -5.37 -3.91 0.63
CA THR A 38 -6.07 -5.14 0.29
C THR A 38 -5.19 -6.30 0.73
N GLU A 39 -5.40 -6.79 1.94
CA GLU A 39 -5.01 -8.16 2.29
C GLU A 39 -5.75 -9.06 1.29
N HIS A 40 -5.04 -9.52 0.27
CA HIS A 40 -5.68 -10.22 -0.81
C HIS A 40 -6.08 -11.62 -0.35
N GLN A 41 -7.37 -11.80 -0.05
CA GLN A 41 -7.98 -13.10 0.19
C GLN A 41 -8.10 -13.87 -1.13
N GLY A 42 -7.00 -14.46 -1.57
CA GLY A 42 -6.95 -15.34 -2.73
C GLY A 42 -5.59 -16.03 -2.74
N LYS A 43 -5.57 -17.31 -2.36
CA LYS A 43 -4.33 -18.11 -2.35
C LYS A 43 -3.94 -18.44 -3.79
N VAL A 44 -3.25 -17.52 -4.44
CA VAL A 44 -2.48 -17.79 -5.66
C VAL A 44 -1.24 -18.56 -5.23
N THR A 45 -0.93 -19.65 -5.92
CA THR A 45 0.21 -20.53 -5.66
C THR A 45 1.05 -20.69 -6.92
N PHE A 46 2.18 -21.39 -6.87
CA PHE A 46 2.98 -21.63 -8.08
C PHE A 46 2.25 -22.42 -9.15
N LYS A 47 1.20 -23.17 -8.79
CA LYS A 47 0.35 -23.88 -9.74
C LYS A 47 -0.40 -22.93 -10.68
N ASP A 48 -0.61 -21.69 -10.25
CA ASP A 48 -1.37 -20.68 -10.99
C ASP A 48 -0.47 -19.83 -11.89
N VAL A 49 0.84 -20.09 -11.92
CA VAL A 49 1.84 -19.32 -12.69
C VAL A 49 2.62 -20.26 -13.60
N ALA A 50 2.51 -20.05 -14.91
CA ALA A 50 3.19 -20.87 -15.90
C ALA A 50 4.55 -20.27 -16.30
N GLY A 51 5.51 -21.13 -16.66
CA GLY A 51 6.80 -20.72 -17.24
C GLY A 51 7.74 -20.01 -16.26
N ILE A 52 7.69 -20.39 -14.99
CA ILE A 52 8.50 -19.79 -13.91
C ILE A 52 9.52 -20.74 -13.30
N ASP A 53 9.92 -21.81 -14.00
CA ASP A 53 10.76 -22.86 -13.42
C ASP A 53 12.09 -22.33 -12.87
N GLU A 54 12.74 -21.42 -13.61
CA GLU A 54 13.97 -20.72 -13.18
C GLU A 54 13.71 -19.81 -11.97
N ALA A 55 12.69 -18.95 -12.06
CA ALA A 55 12.35 -18.00 -10.99
C ALA A 55 11.89 -18.72 -9.71
N ARG A 56 11.26 -19.89 -9.83
CA ARG A 56 10.82 -20.73 -8.72
C ARG A 56 11.98 -21.22 -7.89
N GLU A 57 13.05 -21.69 -8.54
CA GLU A 57 14.25 -22.18 -7.84
C GLU A 57 14.94 -21.04 -7.06
N GLU A 58 15.03 -19.84 -7.64
CA GLU A 58 15.62 -18.67 -6.97
C GLU A 58 14.82 -18.21 -5.74
N VAL A 59 13.48 -18.28 -5.80
CA VAL A 59 12.63 -17.80 -4.70
C VAL A 59 12.28 -18.89 -3.68
N GLU A 60 12.65 -20.15 -3.93
CA GLU A 60 12.41 -21.27 -3.01
C GLU A 60 13.12 -21.07 -1.66
N GLU A 61 14.34 -20.53 -1.68
CA GLU A 61 15.07 -20.17 -0.46
C GLU A 61 14.31 -19.11 0.36
N ILE A 62 13.72 -18.13 -0.32
CA ILE A 62 12.96 -17.05 0.31
C ILE A 62 11.69 -17.61 0.95
N ILE A 63 11.04 -18.58 0.30
CA ILE A 63 9.85 -19.23 0.83
C ILE A 63 10.19 -20.07 2.07
N ASP A 64 11.27 -20.88 2.05
CA ASP A 64 11.68 -21.66 3.24
C ASP A 64 12.03 -20.71 4.40
N PHE A 65 12.70 -19.59 4.09
CA PHE A 65 13.02 -18.56 5.07
C PHE A 65 11.77 -17.92 5.71
N LEU A 66 10.78 -17.55 4.90
CA LEU A 66 9.53 -16.94 5.38
C LEU A 66 8.69 -17.92 6.20
N ARG A 67 8.78 -19.22 5.92
CA ARG A 67 8.12 -20.29 6.69
C ARG A 67 8.79 -20.55 8.04
N ASP A 68 10.12 -20.59 8.11
CA ASP A 68 10.85 -20.81 9.37
C ASP A 68 12.02 -19.83 9.57
N THR A 69 11.67 -18.58 9.87
CA THR A 69 12.66 -17.53 10.16
C THR A 69 13.57 -17.89 11.35
N ARG A 70 13.08 -18.67 12.32
CA ARG A 70 13.83 -19.02 13.54
C ARG A 70 14.98 -19.97 13.26
N LYS A 71 14.79 -20.94 12.36
CA LYS A 71 15.85 -21.86 11.89
C LYS A 71 17.05 -21.09 11.34
N TYR A 72 16.81 -20.09 10.48
CA TYR A 72 17.86 -19.30 9.85
C TYR A 72 18.55 -18.32 10.81
N MET A 73 17.81 -17.73 11.75
CA MET A 73 18.39 -16.84 12.77
C MET A 73 19.34 -17.57 13.72
N ARG A 74 19.10 -18.87 14.01
CA ARG A 74 19.97 -19.68 14.88
C ARG A 74 21.36 -19.96 14.30
N VAL A 75 21.46 -20.03 12.98
CA VAL A 75 22.73 -20.28 12.27
C VAL A 75 23.43 -18.97 11.86
N GLY A 76 22.95 -17.81 12.32
CA GLY A 76 23.50 -16.50 11.97
C GLY A 76 23.18 -16.05 10.54
N GLY A 77 22.18 -16.65 9.90
CA GLY A 77 21.74 -16.29 8.56
C GLY A 77 21.25 -14.85 8.49
N ARG A 78 21.63 -14.11 7.44
CA ARG A 78 21.13 -12.77 7.18
C ARG A 78 19.81 -12.85 6.43
N ILE A 79 18.82 -12.11 6.93
CA ILE A 79 17.52 -11.98 6.27
C ILE A 79 17.70 -11.23 4.94
N PRO A 80 17.33 -11.81 3.78
CA PRO A 80 17.29 -11.06 2.53
C PRO A 80 16.28 -9.92 2.69
N LYS A 81 16.74 -8.68 2.49
CA LYS A 81 15.94 -7.48 2.79
C LYS A 81 14.93 -7.11 1.69
N GLY A 82 15.04 -7.70 0.51
CA GLY A 82 14.14 -7.47 -0.61
C GLY A 82 14.60 -8.16 -1.89
N VAL A 83 13.66 -8.36 -2.80
CA VAL A 83 13.88 -8.88 -4.16
C VAL A 83 13.35 -7.87 -5.15
N LEU A 84 14.08 -7.68 -6.25
CA LEU A 84 13.64 -6.85 -7.36
C LEU A 84 13.30 -7.75 -8.55
N LEU A 85 12.02 -7.82 -8.91
CA LEU A 85 11.55 -8.52 -10.09
C LEU A 85 11.65 -7.58 -11.30
N MET A 86 12.47 -7.95 -12.29
CA MET A 86 12.65 -7.16 -13.53
C MET A 86 12.21 -7.95 -14.75
N GLY A 87 11.62 -7.26 -15.72
CA GLY A 87 11.22 -7.85 -17.00
C GLY A 87 10.17 -7.00 -17.72
N PRO A 88 9.87 -7.30 -18.99
CA PRO A 88 8.85 -6.61 -19.78
C PRO A 88 7.48 -6.53 -19.08
N PRO A 89 6.63 -5.53 -19.37
CA PRO A 89 5.26 -5.51 -18.86
C PRO A 89 4.50 -6.76 -19.31
N GLY A 90 3.61 -7.28 -18.46
CA GLY A 90 2.81 -8.47 -18.77
C GLY A 90 3.47 -9.83 -18.50
N THR A 91 4.72 -9.89 -18.02
CA THR A 91 5.42 -11.17 -17.70
C THR A 91 5.01 -11.80 -16.36
N GLY A 92 3.91 -11.36 -15.76
CA GLY A 92 3.40 -11.98 -14.53
C GLY A 92 4.16 -11.65 -13.24
N LYS A 93 4.99 -10.60 -13.18
CA LYS A 93 5.73 -10.18 -11.96
C LYS A 93 4.83 -10.07 -10.71
N THR A 94 3.71 -9.36 -10.84
CA THR A 94 2.73 -9.18 -9.75
C THR A 94 2.05 -10.50 -9.38
N LEU A 95 1.86 -11.40 -10.35
CA LEU A 95 1.28 -12.73 -10.13
C LEU A 95 2.27 -13.64 -9.40
N LEU A 96 3.55 -13.63 -9.80
CA LEU A 96 4.64 -14.35 -9.14
C LEU A 96 4.81 -13.90 -7.69
N ALA A 97 4.81 -12.58 -7.43
CA ALA A 97 4.92 -12.05 -6.06
C ALA A 97 3.77 -12.54 -5.15
N ARG A 98 2.55 -12.63 -5.69
CA ARG A 98 1.39 -13.20 -4.98
C ARG A 98 1.55 -14.70 -4.74
N ALA A 99 2.04 -15.42 -5.74
CA ALA A 99 2.30 -16.86 -5.62
C ALA A 99 3.35 -17.17 -4.54
N ILE A 100 4.43 -16.38 -4.45
CA ILE A 100 5.45 -16.52 -3.40
C ILE A 100 4.82 -16.34 -2.01
N ALA A 101 3.95 -15.34 -1.83
CA ALA A 101 3.25 -15.13 -0.56
C ALA A 101 2.31 -16.29 -0.22
N GLY A 102 1.57 -16.79 -1.22
CA GLY A 102 0.67 -17.93 -1.06
C GLY A 102 1.41 -19.23 -0.72
N GLU A 103 2.55 -19.49 -1.35
CA GLU A 103 3.42 -20.63 -1.04
C GLU A 103 4.04 -20.50 0.35
N ALA A 104 4.51 -19.31 0.75
CA ALA A 104 5.02 -19.07 2.09
C ALA A 104 3.92 -19.07 3.17
N GLY A 105 2.65 -18.90 2.78
CA GLY A 105 1.52 -18.82 3.71
C GLY A 105 1.53 -17.55 4.56
N VAL A 106 2.05 -16.45 4.00
CA VAL A 106 2.25 -15.16 4.68
C VAL A 106 1.30 -14.09 4.14
N SER A 107 1.11 -13.01 4.90
CA SER A 107 0.25 -11.90 4.46
C SER A 107 0.88 -11.19 3.25
N PHE A 108 0.06 -10.78 2.28
CA PHE A 108 0.51 -10.05 1.10
C PHE A 108 -0.07 -8.64 1.10
N PHE A 109 0.80 -7.64 1.13
CA PHE A 109 0.43 -6.23 1.00
C PHE A 109 0.99 -5.70 -0.32
N SER A 110 0.22 -4.89 -1.04
CA SER A 110 0.67 -4.28 -2.30
C SER A 110 0.41 -2.78 -2.32
N ILE A 111 1.34 -2.04 -2.91
CA ILE A 111 1.22 -0.60 -3.18
C ILE A 111 1.84 -0.30 -4.56
N SER A 112 1.31 0.66 -5.31
CA SER A 112 1.98 1.12 -6.54
C SER A 112 3.00 2.20 -6.18
N GLY A 113 4.14 2.20 -6.86
CA GLY A 113 5.15 3.24 -6.77
C GLY A 113 4.59 4.62 -7.12
N SER A 114 3.61 4.67 -8.02
CA SER A 114 2.90 5.91 -8.37
C SER A 114 2.11 6.50 -7.19
N ASP A 115 1.63 5.67 -6.25
CA ASP A 115 0.91 6.13 -5.04
C ASP A 115 1.81 6.96 -4.10
N PHE A 116 3.12 6.94 -4.30
CA PHE A 116 4.07 7.76 -3.54
C PHE A 116 4.24 9.16 -4.13
N VAL A 117 3.89 9.37 -5.40
CA VAL A 117 4.04 10.65 -6.10
C VAL A 117 2.71 11.40 -6.06
N GLU A 118 2.39 11.96 -4.89
CA GLU A 118 1.17 12.76 -4.72
C GLU A 118 1.44 14.26 -4.76
N MET A 119 0.42 15.03 -5.15
CA MET A 119 0.44 16.50 -5.15
C MET A 119 0.67 17.10 -3.75
N PHE A 120 0.39 16.33 -2.68
CA PHE A 120 0.52 16.77 -1.30
C PHE A 120 1.79 16.23 -0.65
N VAL A 121 2.67 17.14 -0.24
CA VAL A 121 3.93 16.83 0.43
C VAL A 121 3.69 15.97 1.68
N GLY A 122 4.43 14.87 1.81
CA GLY A 122 4.44 14.03 3.01
C GLY A 122 3.32 12.99 3.09
N VAL A 123 2.31 13.03 2.21
CA VAL A 123 1.22 12.04 2.21
C VAL A 123 1.73 10.65 1.78
N GLY A 124 2.53 10.57 0.71
CA GLY A 124 3.16 9.32 0.28
C GLY A 124 4.05 8.69 1.37
N ALA A 125 4.86 9.50 2.05
CA ALA A 125 5.73 9.04 3.14
C ALA A 125 4.96 8.54 4.38
N SER A 126 3.76 9.06 4.65
CA SER A 126 2.88 8.51 5.69
C SER A 126 2.38 7.13 5.31
N ARG A 127 1.93 6.93 4.06
CA ARG A 127 1.42 5.63 3.59
C ARG A 127 2.47 4.53 3.68
N VAL A 128 3.72 4.82 3.30
CA VAL A 128 4.83 3.87 3.47
C VAL A 128 4.94 3.45 4.93
N ARG A 129 4.98 4.42 5.85
CA ARG A 129 5.11 4.11 7.28
C ARG A 129 3.93 3.27 7.80
N ASP A 130 2.71 3.63 7.41
CA ASP A 130 1.50 2.94 7.83
C ASP A 130 1.43 1.51 7.26
N LEU A 131 1.85 1.31 6.01
CA LEU A 131 1.98 0.00 5.36
C LEU A 131 2.98 -0.90 6.10
N PHE A 132 4.18 -0.37 6.40
CA PHE A 132 5.18 -1.14 7.16
C PHE A 132 4.73 -1.42 8.60
N ALA A 133 3.97 -0.51 9.23
CA ALA A 133 3.41 -0.74 10.55
C ALA A 133 2.38 -1.88 10.55
N GLN A 134 1.48 -1.91 9.55
CA GLN A 134 0.49 -2.97 9.40
C GLN A 134 1.12 -4.31 9.06
N ALA A 135 2.11 -4.35 8.16
CA ALA A 135 2.83 -5.57 7.84
C ALA A 135 3.53 -6.18 9.07
N ARG A 136 4.11 -5.34 9.96
CA ARG A 136 4.69 -5.81 11.23
C ARG A 136 3.66 -6.37 12.20
N GLN A 137 2.45 -5.80 12.22
CA GLN A 137 1.36 -6.30 13.07
C GLN A 137 0.82 -7.65 12.59
N ALA A 138 0.86 -7.92 11.28
CA ALA A 138 0.46 -9.19 10.69
C ALA A 138 1.48 -10.35 10.92
N GLY A 139 2.67 -10.05 11.45
CA GLY A 139 3.74 -11.03 11.66
C GLY A 139 4.59 -11.21 10.40
N SER A 140 4.54 -12.41 9.80
CA SER A 140 5.25 -12.67 8.53
C SER A 140 4.43 -12.14 7.35
N ALA A 141 5.02 -11.23 6.59
CA ALA A 141 4.34 -10.57 5.48
C ALA A 141 5.31 -10.22 4.34
N ILE A 142 4.79 -10.20 3.11
CA ILE A 142 5.45 -9.66 1.92
C ILE A 142 4.82 -8.32 1.58
N ILE A 143 5.65 -7.31 1.36
CA ILE A 143 5.26 -6.00 0.84
C ILE A 143 5.72 -5.93 -0.62
N PHE A 144 4.77 -5.91 -1.54
CA PHE A 144 5.01 -5.74 -2.97
C PHE A 144 4.85 -4.27 -3.36
N ILE A 145 5.88 -3.71 -3.99
CA ILE A 145 5.86 -2.37 -4.55
C ILE A 145 5.91 -2.51 -6.07
N ASP A 146 4.77 -2.31 -6.73
CA ASP A 146 4.72 -2.29 -8.19
C ASP A 146 5.28 -0.96 -8.73
N GLU A 147 5.73 -0.91 -9.98
CA GLU A 147 6.18 0.34 -10.63
C GLU A 147 7.18 1.17 -9.79
N LEU A 148 8.15 0.49 -9.17
CA LEU A 148 9.16 1.14 -8.31
C LEU A 148 9.98 2.21 -9.05
N ASP A 149 10.07 2.10 -10.38
CA ASP A 149 10.72 3.07 -11.24
C ASP A 149 10.08 4.47 -11.17
N ALA A 150 8.79 4.57 -10.84
CA ALA A 150 8.09 5.84 -10.62
C ALA A 150 8.72 6.68 -9.48
N VAL A 151 9.30 6.03 -8.47
CA VAL A 151 9.98 6.69 -7.33
C VAL A 151 11.49 6.63 -7.39
N GLY A 152 12.06 5.66 -8.12
CA GLY A 152 13.49 5.42 -8.20
C GLY A 152 14.26 6.39 -9.10
N ARG A 153 13.57 7.25 -9.87
CA ARG A 153 14.23 8.23 -10.73
C ARG A 153 14.95 9.27 -9.88
N ARG A 154 16.28 9.42 -10.05
CA ARG A 154 17.06 10.45 -9.35
C ARG A 154 16.35 11.80 -9.46
N ARG A 155 16.17 12.49 -8.33
CA ARG A 155 15.98 13.94 -8.32
C ARG A 155 17.19 14.56 -9.04
N GLY A 156 17.04 14.97 -10.30
CA GLY A 156 18.10 15.72 -10.99
C GLY A 156 18.38 15.43 -12.47
N ALA A 157 17.43 14.93 -13.27
CA ALA A 157 17.63 14.87 -14.72
C ALA A 157 16.32 15.14 -15.48
N GLY A 158 15.96 16.41 -15.64
CA GLY A 158 14.82 16.82 -16.43
C GLY A 158 14.39 18.25 -16.15
N LEU A 159 14.87 19.16 -16.99
CA LEU A 159 14.49 20.55 -17.21
C LEU A 159 13.09 20.96 -16.72
N GLY A 160 13.06 21.99 -15.88
CA GLY A 160 11.87 22.74 -15.49
C GLY A 160 12.30 24.02 -14.80
N ALA A 161 12.78 24.98 -15.58
CA ALA A 161 13.04 26.34 -15.13
C ALA A 161 11.75 26.93 -14.54
N VAL A 162 11.74 27.25 -13.25
CA VAL A 162 10.87 28.29 -12.69
C VAL A 162 11.66 29.05 -11.61
N ASN A 163 12.14 30.21 -12.04
CA ASN A 163 12.54 31.42 -11.31
C ASN A 163 13.42 31.27 -10.06
N ASP A 164 14.72 31.41 -10.31
CA ASP A 164 15.61 32.18 -9.45
C ASP A 164 15.39 33.67 -9.77
N GLU A 165 14.56 34.37 -8.97
CA GLU A 165 14.59 35.83 -8.85
C GLU A 165 14.24 36.24 -7.41
N ARG A 166 15.28 36.67 -6.69
CA ARG A 166 15.32 37.49 -5.45
C ARG A 166 14.95 36.85 -4.10
#